data_AF-A0A4R9VCX8-F1
#
_entry.id   AF-A0A4R9VCX8-F1
#
_cell.length_a   1.000
_cell.length_b   1.000
_cell.length_c   1.000
_cell.angle_alpha   90.00
_cell.angle_beta   90.00
_cell.angle_gamma   90.00
#
_symmetry.space_group_name_H-M   'P 1'
#
loop_
_entity.id
_entity.type
_entity.pdbx_description
1 polymer ?
#
loop_
_entity_poly.entity_id
_entity_poly.type
_entity_poly.pdbx_seq_one_letter_code
_entity_poly.pdbx_strand_id
1 'polypeptide(L)'
;IHGGHTKNLFLKDKKDNFFLVTVDEEAEVDLKQIHHLIGAAGRVSFGKPEMLMELLGVIPGAVTVFGLINDSERRVKVFLDQELMSHAVINAHPLTNEAT
;
A
#
# COMPACT_ATOMS: atom_id res chain seq x y z
N ILE A 1 18.96 6.35 -3.09
CA ILE A 1 18.71 6.35 -4.55
C ILE A 1 17.92 7.62 -4.89
N HIS A 2 18.18 8.26 -6.03
CA HIS A 2 17.41 9.44 -6.44
C HIS A 2 15.99 9.05 -6.89
N GLY A 3 15.02 9.94 -6.70
CA GLY A 3 13.60 9.68 -6.97
C GLY A 3 12.75 9.68 -5.70
N GLY A 4 11.43 9.63 -5.87
CA GLY A 4 10.49 9.48 -4.76
C GLY A 4 10.65 8.11 -4.10
N HIS A 5 10.58 8.06 -2.78
CA HIS A 5 10.63 6.80 -2.01
C HIS A 5 9.22 6.51 -1.52
N THR A 6 8.81 5.25 -1.56
CA THR A 6 7.44 4.90 -1.18
C THR A 6 7.36 4.28 0.20
N LYS A 7 6.33 4.66 0.95
CA LYS A 7 5.74 3.79 1.97
C LYS A 7 4.38 3.28 1.52
N ASN A 8 4.02 2.12 2.06
CA ASN A 8 2.85 1.37 1.64
C ASN A 8 1.96 1.05 2.85
N LEU A 9 0.71 1.50 2.80
CA LEU A 9 -0.31 1.25 3.81
C LEU A 9 -1.25 0.17 3.30
N PHE A 10 -1.12 -1.04 3.84
CA PHE A 10 -2.07 -2.12 3.57
C PHE A 10 -3.25 -2.04 4.54
N LEU A 11 -4.40 -1.66 4.02
CA LEU A 11 -5.59 -1.32 4.78
C LEU A 11 -6.75 -2.26 4.41
N LYS A 12 -7.70 -2.39 5.31
CA LYS A 12 -8.99 -3.04 5.06
C LYS A 12 -10.13 -2.22 5.64
N ASP A 13 -11.32 -2.40 5.10
CA ASP A 13 -12.55 -1.92 5.71
C ASP A 13 -13.27 -3.03 6.51
N LYS A 14 -14.48 -2.72 7.00
CA LYS A 14 -15.32 -3.65 7.78
C LYS A 14 -15.96 -4.77 6.95
N LYS A 15 -15.94 -4.66 5.61
CA LYS A 15 -16.47 -5.65 4.67
C LYS A 15 -15.35 -6.52 4.10
N ASP A 16 -14.15 -6.42 4.65
CA ASP A 16 -12.95 -7.10 4.16
C ASP A 16 -12.64 -6.80 2.69
N ASN A 17 -12.91 -5.56 2.26
CA ASN A 17 -12.26 -5.01 1.08
C ASN A 17 -10.83 -4.58 1.46
N PHE A 18 -9.85 -4.92 0.62
CA PHE A 18 -8.45 -4.62 0.86
C PHE A 18 -7.95 -3.50 -0.06
N PHE A 19 -7.08 -2.66 0.49
CA PHE A 19 -6.56 -1.48 -0.16
C PHE A 19 -5.05 -1.42 0.07
N LEU A 20 -4.30 -1.07 -0.97
CA LEU A 20 -2.90 -0.71 -0.87
C LEU A 20 -2.75 0.75 -1.25
N VAL A 21 -2.47 1.59 -0.26
CA VAL A 21 -2.27 3.02 -0.47
C VAL A 21 -0.76 3.28 -0.45
N THR A 22 -0.21 3.61 -1.62
CA THR A 22 1.21 3.89 -1.83
C THR A 22 1.40 5.39 -1.93
N VAL A 23 2.18 5.94 -1.01
CA VAL A 23 2.42 7.37 -0.87
C VAL A 23 3.92 7.64 -0.79
N ASP A 24 4.31 8.91 -0.92
CA ASP A 24 5.69 9.30 -0.62
C ASP A 24 6.05 8.97 0.85
N GLU A 25 7.30 8.60 1.10
CA GLU A 25 7.82 8.21 2.41
C GLU A 25 7.47 9.23 3.50
N GLU A 26 7.52 10.53 3.18
CA GLU A 26 7.28 11.61 4.13
C GLU A 26 5.78 12.00 4.24
N ALA A 27 4.91 11.45 3.39
CA ALA A 27 3.50 11.85 3.35
C ALA A 27 2.73 11.44 4.61
N GLU A 28 1.92 12.33 5.16
CA GLU A 28 1.02 12.01 6.28
C GLU A 28 -0.36 11.56 5.77
N VAL A 29 -0.86 10.44 6.31
CA VAL A 29 -2.17 9.90 5.92
C VAL A 29 -3.10 9.85 7.13
N ASP A 30 -4.19 10.63 7.08
CA ASP A 30 -5.25 10.55 8.09
C ASP A 30 -6.16 9.34 7.84
N LEU A 31 -5.87 8.25 8.54
CA LEU A 31 -6.65 7.01 8.49
C LEU A 31 -8.11 7.19 8.92
N LYS A 32 -8.46 8.24 9.67
CA LYS A 32 -9.84 8.51 10.07
C LYS A 32 -10.67 9.01 8.90
N GLN A 33 -10.05 9.65 7.91
CA GLN A 33 -10.71 10.34 6.79
C GLN A 33 -10.50 9.65 5.45
N ILE A 34 -9.38 8.93 5.26
CA ILE A 34 -8.98 8.36 3.96
C ILE A 34 -10.05 7.49 3.29
N HIS A 35 -10.90 6.83 4.08
CA HIS A 35 -11.99 6.00 3.57
C HIS A 35 -12.96 6.73 2.63
N HIS A 36 -13.13 8.05 2.78
CA HIS A 36 -13.92 8.87 1.86
C HIS A 36 -13.26 9.02 0.49
N LEU A 37 -11.92 9.07 0.44
CA LEU A 37 -11.14 9.23 -0.79
C LEU A 37 -11.02 7.92 -1.56
N ILE A 38 -10.77 6.81 -0.84
CA ILE A 38 -10.55 5.49 -1.45
C ILE A 38 -11.83 4.68 -1.65
N GLY A 39 -12.99 5.25 -1.28
CA GLY A 39 -14.30 4.60 -1.42
C GLY A 39 -14.49 3.36 -0.53
N ALA A 40 -13.86 3.34 0.65
CA ALA A 40 -13.98 2.23 1.60
C ALA A 40 -15.35 2.24 2.29
N ALA A 41 -15.81 1.05 2.72
CA ALA A 41 -17.08 0.91 3.44
C ALA A 41 -16.98 1.33 4.92
N GLY A 42 -16.67 2.61 5.17
CA GLY A 42 -16.44 3.19 6.49
C GLY A 42 -14.95 3.24 6.86
N ARG A 43 -14.65 3.56 8.12
CA ARG A 43 -13.26 3.67 8.61
C ARG A 43 -12.47 2.40 8.32
N VAL A 44 -11.21 2.61 7.96
CA VAL A 44 -10.25 1.54 7.66
C VAL A 44 -9.37 1.23 8.85
N SER A 45 -8.83 0.03 8.87
CA SER A 45 -7.77 -0.41 9.78
C SER A 45 -6.65 -1.05 8.99
N PHE A 46 -5.47 -1.24 9.60
CA PHE A 46 -4.42 -2.04 8.99
C PHE A 46 -4.90 -3.48 8.75
N GLY A 47 -4.54 -4.03 7.59
CA GLY A 47 -4.71 -5.44 7.30
C GLY A 47 -3.83 -6.28 8.22
N LYS A 48 -4.27 -7.50 8.51
CA LYS A 48 -3.50 -8.40 9.37
C LYS A 48 -2.31 -9.02 8.60
N PRO A 49 -1.23 -9.43 9.29
CA PRO A 49 -0.08 -10.07 8.66
C PRO A 49 -0.41 -11.28 7.79
N GLU A 50 -1.41 -12.07 8.18
CA GLU A 50 -1.82 -13.26 7.42
C GLU A 50 -2.37 -12.87 6.03
N MET A 51 -3.14 -11.78 5.97
CA MET A 51 -3.67 -11.25 4.71
C MET A 51 -2.61 -10.57 3.85
N LEU A 52 -1.58 -9.96 4.46
CA LEU A 52 -0.43 -9.44 3.72
C LEU A 52 0.31 -10.57 2.99
N MET A 53 0.55 -11.68 3.69
CA MET A 53 1.18 -12.85 3.08
C MET A 53 0.28 -13.48 2.01
N GLU A 54 -1.00 -13.66 2.30
CA GLU A 54 -1.97 -14.25 1.37
C GLU A 54 -2.11 -13.43 0.08
N LEU A 55 -2.24 -12.11 0.19
CA LEU A 55 -2.57 -11.25 -0.95
C LEU A 55 -1.35 -10.66 -1.65
N LEU A 56 -0.30 -10.33 -0.89
CA LEU A 56 0.86 -9.61 -1.42
C LEU A 56 2.16 -10.41 -1.30
N GLY A 57 2.16 -11.58 -0.65
CA GLY A 57 3.34 -12.43 -0.51
C GLY A 57 4.47 -11.82 0.33
N VAL A 58 4.15 -10.86 1.21
CA VAL A 58 5.13 -10.12 2.02
C VAL A 58 4.76 -10.13 3.49
N ILE A 59 5.75 -9.90 4.35
CA ILE A 59 5.59 -9.76 5.80
C ILE A 59 5.49 -8.29 6.21
N PRO A 60 4.97 -7.98 7.43
CA PRO A 60 5.06 -6.64 7.99
C PRO A 60 6.51 -6.12 7.97
N GLY A 61 6.69 -4.86 7.58
CA GLY A 61 8.01 -4.23 7.41
C GLY A 61 8.66 -4.45 6.04
N ALA A 62 8.10 -5.30 5.18
CA ALA A 62 8.53 -5.49 3.78
C ALA A 62 7.42 -5.14 2.77
N VAL A 63 6.43 -4.35 3.19
CA VAL A 63 5.27 -4.01 2.35
C VAL A 63 5.73 -3.11 1.19
N THR A 64 5.41 -3.53 -0.02
CA THR A 64 5.80 -2.85 -1.26
C THR A 64 4.68 -2.89 -2.28
N VAL A 65 4.58 -1.84 -3.11
CA VAL A 65 3.65 -1.81 -4.25
C VAL A 65 3.89 -2.95 -5.23
N PHE A 66 5.13 -3.46 -5.34
CA PHE A 66 5.45 -4.60 -6.19
C PHE A 66 4.82 -5.91 -5.70
N GLY A 67 4.37 -5.98 -4.44
CA GLY A 67 3.66 -7.14 -3.89
C GLY A 67 2.37 -7.47 -4.65
N LEU A 68 1.81 -6.50 -5.38
CA LEU A 68 0.62 -6.71 -6.23
C LEU A 68 0.83 -7.76 -7.33
N ILE A 69 2.08 -8.10 -7.69
CA ILE A 69 2.36 -9.22 -8.59
C ILE A 69 1.83 -10.56 -8.05
N ASN A 70 1.71 -10.68 -6.73
CA ASN A 70 1.22 -11.87 -6.05
C ASN A 70 -0.33 -11.89 -5.92
N ASP A 71 -1.00 -10.74 -6.09
CA ASP A 71 -2.46 -10.62 -6.02
C ASP A 71 -3.14 -11.06 -7.34
N SER A 72 -2.99 -12.34 -7.67
CA SER A 72 -3.51 -12.92 -8.92
C SER A 72 -5.03 -12.81 -9.06
N GLU A 73 -5.75 -12.77 -7.94
CA GLU A 73 -7.21 -12.63 -7.89
C GLU A 73 -7.69 -11.16 -7.88
N ARG A 74 -6.76 -10.19 -7.87
CA ARG A 74 -7.03 -8.75 -7.87
C ARG A 74 -7.94 -8.30 -6.73
N ARG A 75 -7.71 -8.84 -5.53
CA ARG A 75 -8.48 -8.54 -4.33
C ARG A 75 -8.07 -7.21 -3.67
N VAL A 76 -6.91 -6.68 -4.01
CA VAL A 76 -6.35 -5.46 -3.44
C VAL A 76 -6.57 -4.28 -4.40
N LYS A 77 -7.28 -3.25 -3.95
CA LYS A 77 -7.42 -2.00 -4.69
C LYS A 77 -6.22 -1.10 -4.43
N VAL A 78 -5.46 -0.76 -5.47
CA VAL A 78 -4.30 0.12 -5.33
C VAL A 78 -4.68 1.59 -5.49
N PHE A 79 -4.09 2.44 -4.66
CA PHE A 79 -4.17 3.89 -4.75
C PHE A 79 -2.75 4.45 -4.71
N LEU A 80 -2.41 5.24 -5.72
CA LEU A 80 -1.12 5.91 -5.82
C LEU A 80 -1.35 7.39 -5.57
N ASP A 81 -0.60 7.95 -4.62
CA ASP A 81 -0.67 9.36 -4.32
C ASP A 81 -0.21 10.24 -5.49
N GLN A 82 -0.87 11.38 -5.67
CA GLN A 82 -0.60 12.26 -6.81
C GLN A 82 0.77 12.94 -6.70
N GLU A 83 1.21 13.32 -5.49
CA GLU A 83 2.52 13.93 -5.29
C GLU A 83 3.63 12.91 -5.51
N LEU A 84 3.46 11.68 -5.02
CA LEU A 84 4.35 10.56 -5.35
C LEU A 84 4.48 10.37 -6.88
N MET A 85 3.36 10.38 -7.59
CA MET A 85 3.33 10.21 -9.05
C MET A 85 3.91 11.40 -9.83
N SER A 86 4.21 12.51 -9.17
CA SER A 86 4.89 13.65 -9.80
C SER A 86 6.39 13.43 -9.97
N HIS A 87 6.98 12.45 -9.26
CA HIS A 87 8.38 12.10 -9.41
C HIS A 87 8.64 11.34 -10.73
N ALA A 88 9.70 11.73 -11.45
CA ALA A 88 10.11 11.03 -12.68
C ALA A 88 10.60 9.59 -12.43
N VAL A 89 11.10 9.32 -11.23
CA VAL A 89 11.56 7.99 -10.77
C VAL A 89 10.99 7.75 -9.39
N ILE A 90 10.41 6.57 -9.18
CA ILE A 90 9.86 6.09 -7.90
C ILE A 90 10.60 4.82 -7.51
N ASN A 91 11.04 4.74 -6.26
CA ASN A 91 11.76 3.62 -5.67
C ASN A 91 10.88 2.86 -4.70
N ALA A 92 10.89 1.53 -4.80
CA ALA A 92 10.15 0.64 -3.93
C ALA A 92 10.92 -0.67 -3.70
N HIS A 93 10.76 -1.26 -2.52
CA HIS A 93 11.42 -2.51 -2.17
C HIS A 93 11.02 -3.67 -3.11
N PRO A 94 11.96 -4.46 -3.65
CA PRO A 94 11.66 -5.56 -4.58
C PRO A 94 11.25 -6.83 -3.82
N LEU A 95 10.15 -6.77 -3.07
CA LEU A 95 9.59 -7.87 -2.25
C LEU A 95 10.46 -8.32 -1.06
N THR A 96 11.61 -7.69 -0.86
CA THR A 96 12.50 -7.85 0.30
C THR A 96 12.91 -6.48 0.80
N ASN A 97 13.07 -6.33 2.12
CA ASN A 97 13.54 -5.11 2.76
C ASN A 97 15.08 -4.98 2.74
N GLU A 98 15.80 -5.96 2.18
CA GLU A 98 17.27 -5.94 2.05
C GLU A 98 17.77 -5.19 0.80
N ALA A 99 16.85 -4.68 -0.03
CA ALA A 99 17.16 -3.94 -1.25
C ALA A 99 16.20 -2.76 -1.46
N THR A 100 16.65 -1.75 -2.17
CA THR A 100 15.85 -0.61 -2.68
C THR A 100 16.32 -0.29 -4.08
#